data_AF-A0A3Q0RZP0-F1
#
_entry.id   AF-A0A3Q0RZP0-F1
#
_cell.length_a   1.000
_cell.length_b   1.000
_cell.length_c   1.000
_cell.angle_alpha   90.00
_cell.angle_beta   90.00
_cell.angle_gamma   90.00
#
_symmetry.space_group_name_H-M   'P 1'
#
loop_
_entity.id
_entity.type
_entity.pdbx_description
1 polymer ?
#
loop_
_entity_poly.entity_id
_entity_poly.type
_entity_poly.pdbx_seq_one_letter_code
_entity_poly.pdbx_strand_id
1 'polypeptide(L)'
;NLSRFSCRCVKYIFLLQLAGTAVLAVGLWLRFDSRTAGLFEGEESPSVFFTGVYILIAAGALMMVVGFLGCCGAIKESPCMLGLFFLFLLLIFAAEVAAGIWGLSNSDRVVEDITEFYKQTYANYKDTKQPALKETLRLIHFGLDCCGPTGTVFDAAKDICPKQEGLEILVTKSCPAAIDEVFNNKLHIIGGVGIGIGVIMVSLQLTETLKLILQSV
;
A
#
# COMPACT_ATOMS: atom_id res chain seq x y z
N ASN A 1 14.30 -33.95 2.89
CA ASN A 1 13.73 -32.97 1.93
C ASN A 1 12.72 -32.01 2.55
N LEU A 2 11.88 -32.45 3.51
CA LEU A 2 10.92 -31.59 4.21
C LEU A 2 11.59 -30.48 5.08
N SER A 3 12.68 -30.80 5.79
CA SER A 3 13.45 -29.83 6.60
C SER A 3 14.16 -28.74 5.78
N ARG A 4 14.59 -29.06 4.55
CA ARG A 4 15.26 -28.13 3.63
C ARG A 4 14.27 -27.21 2.89
N PHE A 5 12.99 -27.59 2.82
CA PHE A 5 11.89 -26.75 2.33
C PHE A 5 11.42 -25.78 3.43
N SER A 6 11.23 -26.27 4.67
CA SER A 6 10.87 -25.45 5.83
C SER A 6 11.88 -24.31 6.07
N CYS A 7 13.19 -24.59 6.00
CA CYS A 7 14.23 -23.57 6.17
C CYS A 7 14.27 -22.49 5.07
N ARG A 8 13.81 -22.81 3.84
CA ARG A 8 13.70 -21.82 2.75
C ARG A 8 12.42 -20.97 2.90
N CYS A 9 11.29 -21.58 3.22
CA CYS A 9 10.04 -20.88 3.49
C CYS A 9 10.17 -19.91 4.67
N VAL A 10 10.85 -20.32 5.75
CA VAL A 10 11.10 -19.45 6.93
C VAL A 10 11.93 -18.22 6.55
N LYS A 11 12.91 -18.35 5.65
CA LYS A 11 13.68 -17.20 5.16
C LYS A 11 12.80 -16.20 4.40
N TYR A 12 11.93 -16.67 3.51
CA TYR A 12 11.03 -15.78 2.76
C TYR A 12 9.99 -15.10 3.67
N ILE A 13 9.41 -15.84 4.63
CA ILE A 13 8.47 -15.28 5.61
C ILE A 13 9.16 -14.23 6.47
N PHE A 14 10.42 -14.47 6.86
CA PHE A 14 11.21 -13.50 7.63
C PHE A 14 11.54 -12.23 6.83
N LEU A 15 11.84 -12.35 5.53
CA LEU A 15 12.02 -11.19 4.65
C LEU A 15 10.73 -10.38 4.51
N LEU A 16 9.57 -11.05 4.40
CA LEU A 16 8.27 -10.40 4.33
C LEU A 16 7.93 -9.67 5.64
N GLN A 17 8.31 -10.25 6.79
CA GLN A 17 8.19 -9.60 8.10
C GLN A 17 9.02 -8.31 8.18
N LEU A 18 10.25 -8.33 7.68
CA LEU A 18 11.11 -7.14 7.65
C LEU A 18 10.53 -6.03 6.77
N ALA A 19 9.92 -6.39 5.64
CA ALA A 19 9.21 -5.44 4.79
C ALA A 19 8.01 -4.81 5.53
N GLY A 20 7.22 -5.61 6.26
CA GLY A 20 6.10 -5.11 7.08
C GLY A 20 6.56 -4.11 8.15
N THR A 21 7.65 -4.42 8.87
CA THR A 21 8.24 -3.50 9.86
C THR A 21 8.76 -2.22 9.21
N ALA A 22 9.35 -2.29 8.01
CA ALA A 22 9.80 -1.11 7.29
C ALA A 22 8.63 -0.18 6.92
N VAL A 23 7.52 -0.74 6.45
CA VAL A 23 6.30 0.04 6.13
C VAL A 23 5.73 0.70 7.38
N LEU A 24 5.64 -0.04 8.49
CA LEU A 24 5.18 0.52 9.77
C LEU A 24 6.10 1.64 10.27
N ALA A 25 7.42 1.46 10.16
CA ALA A 25 8.40 2.48 10.53
C ALA A 25 8.24 3.76 9.68
N VAL A 26 8.01 3.63 8.37
CA VAL A 26 7.72 4.78 7.48
C VAL A 26 6.43 5.48 7.90
N GLY A 27 5.36 4.73 8.18
CA GLY A 27 4.10 5.31 8.65
C GLY A 27 4.22 6.06 9.97
N LEU A 28 4.90 5.47 10.95
CA LEU A 28 5.18 6.12 12.24
C LEU A 28 6.08 7.35 12.07
N TRP A 29 7.10 7.28 11.21
CA TRP A 29 7.97 8.42 10.91
C TRP A 29 7.19 9.59 10.32
N LEU A 30 6.33 9.34 9.33
CA LEU A 30 5.46 10.37 8.73
C LEU A 30 4.53 11.02 9.78
N ARG A 31 4.09 10.24 10.79
CA ARG A 31 3.21 10.72 11.86
C ARG A 31 3.92 11.54 12.94
N PHE A 32 5.16 11.20 13.28
CA PHE A 32 5.91 11.80 14.39
C PHE A 32 6.92 12.86 13.95
N ASP A 33 7.11 13.09 12.64
CA ASP A 33 8.03 14.12 12.19
C ASP A 33 7.56 15.52 12.62
N SER A 34 8.46 16.25 13.27
CA SER A 34 8.19 17.61 13.77
C SER A 34 7.83 18.62 12.67
N ARG A 35 8.19 18.35 11.41
CA ARG A 35 7.81 19.18 10.26
C ARG A 35 6.36 18.98 9.83
N THR A 36 5.78 17.81 10.11
CA THR A 36 4.36 17.53 9.88
C THR A 36 3.51 17.80 11.13
N ALA A 37 4.13 17.97 12.31
CA ALA A 37 3.47 18.24 13.60
C ALA A 37 2.53 19.48 13.58
N GLY A 38 2.91 20.56 12.90
CA GLY A 38 2.10 21.79 12.78
C GLY A 38 0.83 21.63 11.93
N LEU A 39 0.68 20.50 11.23
CA LEU A 39 -0.52 20.15 10.46
C LEU A 39 -1.58 19.44 11.33
N PHE A 40 -1.23 18.97 12.54
CA PHE A 40 -2.16 18.24 13.42
C PHE A 40 -3.01 19.14 14.34
N GLU A 41 -2.70 20.45 14.41
CA GLU A 41 -3.36 21.42 15.31
C GLU A 41 -4.23 22.46 14.57
N GLY A 42 -4.27 22.44 13.22
CA GLY A 42 -5.03 23.41 12.43
C GLY A 42 -6.50 23.00 12.21
N GLU A 43 -7.43 23.82 12.71
CA GLU A 43 -8.89 23.58 12.71
C GLU A 43 -9.54 23.57 11.30
N GLU A 44 -8.81 23.88 10.23
CA GLU A 44 -9.31 23.87 8.85
C GLU A 44 -8.22 23.47 7.84
N SER A 45 -7.97 22.16 7.59
CA SER A 45 -7.36 21.55 6.37
C SER A 45 -6.87 20.09 6.62
N PRO A 46 -6.48 19.32 5.61
CA PRO A 46 -7.32 18.49 4.76
C PRO A 46 -7.18 16.98 5.11
N SER A 47 -8.30 16.32 5.41
CA SER A 47 -8.39 15.02 6.10
C SER A 47 -7.76 13.81 5.38
N VAL A 48 -7.48 13.92 4.07
CA VAL A 48 -7.19 12.75 3.23
C VAL A 48 -5.75 12.25 3.37
N PHE A 49 -4.72 13.12 3.43
CA PHE A 49 -3.34 12.68 3.71
C PHE A 49 -3.21 12.08 5.11
N PHE A 50 -3.89 12.66 6.10
CA PHE A 50 -3.96 12.07 7.45
C PHE A 50 -4.54 10.67 7.40
N THR A 51 -5.69 10.51 6.74
CA THR A 51 -6.35 9.22 6.57
C THR A 51 -5.42 8.22 5.88
N GLY A 52 -4.70 8.63 4.84
CA GLY A 52 -3.69 7.79 4.16
C GLY A 52 -2.55 7.33 5.06
N VAL A 53 -1.98 8.21 5.90
CA VAL A 53 -0.91 7.85 6.85
C VAL A 53 -1.41 6.88 7.92
N TYR A 54 -2.63 7.08 8.45
CA TYR A 54 -3.23 6.15 9.41
C TYR A 54 -3.53 4.78 8.79
N ILE A 55 -4.01 4.75 7.54
CA ILE A 55 -4.18 3.50 6.78
C ILE A 55 -2.82 2.79 6.62
N LEU A 56 -1.75 3.51 6.28
CA LEU A 56 -0.41 2.96 6.15
C LEU A 56 0.10 2.34 7.46
N ILE A 57 -0.11 3.02 8.59
CA ILE A 57 0.25 2.53 9.92
C ILE A 57 -0.57 1.27 10.27
N ALA A 58 -1.89 1.30 10.05
CA ALA A 58 -2.78 0.17 10.34
C ALA A 58 -2.42 -1.05 9.48
N ALA A 59 -2.19 -0.86 8.18
CA ALA A 59 -1.76 -1.90 7.26
C ALA A 59 -0.39 -2.46 7.64
N GLY A 60 0.58 -1.60 7.98
CA GLY A 60 1.91 -2.01 8.45
C GLY A 60 1.87 -2.84 9.73
N ALA A 61 1.08 -2.42 10.71
CA ALA A 61 0.89 -3.16 11.96
C ALA A 61 0.20 -4.51 11.72
N LEU A 62 -0.82 -4.54 10.87
CA LEU A 62 -1.52 -5.78 10.51
C LEU A 62 -0.59 -6.77 9.80
N MET A 63 0.20 -6.30 8.83
CA MET A 63 1.23 -7.13 8.18
C MET A 63 2.25 -7.68 9.16
N MET A 64 2.67 -6.88 10.15
CA MET A 64 3.61 -7.31 11.19
C MET A 64 3.01 -8.41 12.08
N VAL A 65 1.74 -8.29 12.49
CA VAL A 65 1.05 -9.29 13.31
C VAL A 65 0.82 -10.58 12.52
N VAL A 66 0.30 -10.48 11.30
CA VAL A 66 0.02 -11.64 10.43
C VAL A 66 1.31 -12.37 10.07
N GLY A 67 2.39 -11.66 9.75
CA GLY A 67 3.69 -12.28 9.45
C GLY A 67 4.34 -12.93 10.67
N PHE A 68 4.19 -12.36 11.87
CA PHE A 68 4.64 -12.98 13.11
C PHE A 68 3.88 -14.28 13.39
N LEU A 69 2.55 -14.26 13.26
CA LEU A 69 1.71 -15.44 13.40
C LEU A 69 2.05 -16.51 12.36
N GLY A 70 2.34 -16.11 11.11
CA GLY A 70 2.78 -17.03 10.06
C GLY A 70 4.13 -17.70 10.36
N CYS A 71 5.13 -16.94 10.82
CA CYS A 71 6.44 -17.48 11.18
C CYS A 71 6.36 -18.40 12.41
N CYS A 72 5.71 -17.94 13.49
CA CYS A 72 5.54 -18.73 14.70
C CYS A 72 4.63 -19.95 14.50
N GLY A 73 3.59 -19.82 13.67
CA GLY A 73 2.70 -20.91 13.28
C GLY A 73 3.44 -22.01 12.51
N ALA A 74 4.36 -21.63 11.62
CA ALA A 74 5.20 -22.58 10.89
C ALA A 74 6.20 -23.33 11.78
N ILE A 75 6.76 -22.66 12.81
CA ILE A 75 7.77 -23.26 13.70
C ILE A 75 7.12 -24.11 14.79
N LYS A 76 6.03 -23.64 15.39
CA LYS A 76 5.49 -24.21 16.64
C LYS A 76 4.40 -25.27 16.38
N GLU A 77 3.92 -25.41 15.14
CA GLU A 77 2.82 -26.31 14.73
C GLU A 77 1.61 -26.29 15.68
N SER A 78 1.39 -25.16 16.36
CA SER A 78 0.37 -25.04 17.40
C SER A 78 -0.98 -24.69 16.76
N PRO A 79 -2.05 -25.46 17.05
CA PRO A 79 -3.36 -25.24 16.44
C PRO A 79 -3.97 -23.88 16.81
N CYS A 80 -3.65 -23.33 17.99
CA CYS A 80 -4.13 -22.02 18.41
C CYS A 80 -3.54 -20.87 17.59
N MET A 81 -2.23 -20.89 17.32
CA MET A 81 -1.58 -19.88 16.48
C MET A 81 -2.04 -19.96 15.02
N LEU A 82 -2.25 -21.18 14.53
CA LEU A 82 -2.76 -21.42 13.18
C LEU A 82 -4.22 -20.96 13.03
N GLY A 83 -5.05 -21.18 14.06
CA GLY A 83 -6.42 -20.67 14.12
C GLY A 83 -6.50 -19.14 14.14
N LEU A 84 -5.63 -18.46 14.88
CA LEU A 84 -5.56 -16.99 14.88
C LEU A 84 -5.15 -16.45 13.50
N PHE A 85 -4.16 -17.05 12.87
CA PHE A 85 -3.76 -16.71 11.51
C PHE A 85 -4.93 -16.87 10.52
N PHE A 86 -5.66 -17.98 10.60
CA PHE A 86 -6.86 -18.25 9.80
C PHE A 86 -7.94 -17.17 10.01
N LEU A 87 -8.20 -16.76 11.25
CA LEU A 87 -9.17 -15.71 11.59
C LEU A 87 -8.79 -14.37 10.96
N PHE A 88 -7.52 -13.95 11.08
CA PHE A 88 -7.05 -12.69 10.48
C PHE A 88 -7.17 -12.70 8.96
N LEU A 89 -6.85 -13.81 8.29
CA LEU A 89 -7.01 -13.93 6.83
C LEU A 89 -8.48 -13.81 6.41
N LEU A 90 -9.41 -14.44 7.14
CA LEU A 90 -10.84 -14.28 6.87
C LEU A 90 -11.32 -12.83 7.05
N LEU A 91 -10.86 -12.15 8.10
CA LEU A 91 -11.21 -10.75 8.34
C LEU A 91 -10.67 -9.83 7.24
N ILE A 92 -9.43 -10.06 6.79
CA ILE A 92 -8.82 -9.31 5.69
C ILE A 92 -9.60 -9.53 4.39
N PHE A 93 -9.96 -10.78 4.09
CA PHE A 93 -10.74 -11.10 2.90
C PHE A 93 -12.12 -10.43 2.91
N ALA A 94 -12.82 -10.45 4.05
CA ALA A 94 -14.09 -9.75 4.20
C ALA A 94 -13.93 -8.23 4.02
N ALA A 95 -12.87 -7.65 4.57
CA ALA A 95 -12.56 -6.23 4.42
C ALA A 95 -12.21 -5.86 2.98
N GLU A 96 -11.47 -6.69 2.26
CA GLU A 96 -11.12 -6.47 0.85
C GLU A 96 -12.37 -6.50 -0.04
N VAL A 97 -13.27 -7.48 0.16
CA VAL A 97 -14.53 -7.54 -0.58
C VAL A 97 -15.40 -6.32 -0.28
N ALA A 98 -15.53 -5.92 0.98
CA ALA A 98 -16.27 -4.73 1.37
C ALA A 98 -15.67 -3.45 0.76
N ALA A 99 -14.35 -3.28 0.83
CA ALA A 99 -13.63 -2.14 0.26
C ALA A 99 -13.72 -2.12 -1.27
N GLY A 100 -13.67 -3.28 -1.93
CA GLY A 100 -13.84 -3.40 -3.38
C GLY A 100 -15.24 -3.00 -3.83
N ILE A 101 -16.29 -3.46 -3.14
CA ILE A 101 -17.67 -3.06 -3.42
C ILE A 101 -17.84 -1.56 -3.20
N TRP A 102 -17.37 -1.04 -2.07
CA TRP A 102 -17.48 0.38 -1.75
C TRP A 102 -16.71 1.25 -2.76
N GLY A 103 -15.47 0.86 -3.10
CA GLY A 103 -14.63 1.60 -4.05
C GLY A 103 -15.19 1.61 -5.46
N LEU A 104 -15.89 0.55 -5.89
CA LEU A 104 -16.59 0.52 -7.18
C LEU A 104 -17.89 1.34 -7.14
N SER A 105 -18.63 1.31 -6.02
CA SER A 105 -19.87 2.08 -5.86
C SER A 105 -19.61 3.59 -5.78
N ASN A 106 -18.42 3.99 -5.31
CA ASN A 106 -18.03 5.37 -5.07
C ASN A 106 -16.71 5.72 -5.77
N SER A 107 -16.54 5.24 -7.01
CA SER A 107 -15.30 5.43 -7.79
C SER A 107 -14.86 6.90 -7.88
N ASP A 108 -15.79 7.82 -8.09
CA ASP A 108 -15.49 9.25 -8.20
C ASP A 108 -14.87 9.82 -6.91
N ARG A 109 -15.37 9.37 -5.75
CA ARG A 109 -14.84 9.77 -4.44
C ARG A 109 -13.46 9.19 -4.19
N VAL A 110 -13.23 7.94 -4.62
CA VAL A 110 -11.91 7.31 -4.52
C VAL A 110 -10.89 8.05 -5.37
N VAL A 111 -11.25 8.46 -6.59
CA VAL A 111 -10.38 9.25 -7.48
C VAL A 111 -10.07 10.62 -6.88
N GLU A 112 -11.08 11.29 -6.30
CA GLU A 112 -10.92 12.57 -5.61
C GLU A 112 -9.96 12.45 -4.42
N ASP A 113 -10.18 11.47 -3.55
CA ASP A 113 -9.33 11.23 -2.37
C ASP A 113 -7.87 10.91 -2.76
N ILE A 114 -7.65 10.04 -3.75
CA ILE A 114 -6.30 9.71 -4.22
C ILE A 114 -5.62 10.93 -4.85
N THR A 115 -6.35 11.73 -5.61
CA THR A 115 -5.84 12.96 -6.21
C THR A 115 -5.43 13.97 -5.15
N GLU A 116 -6.25 14.12 -4.11
CA GLU A 116 -6.00 15.04 -3.02
C GLU A 116 -4.82 14.57 -2.13
N PHE A 117 -4.73 13.27 -1.86
CA PHE A 117 -3.56 12.65 -1.24
C PHE A 117 -2.27 12.96 -2.01
N TYR A 118 -2.29 12.83 -3.34
CA TYR A 118 -1.14 13.13 -4.19
C TYR A 118 -0.74 14.62 -4.08
N LYS A 119 -1.69 15.55 -4.23
CA LYS A 119 -1.44 17.00 -4.14
C LYS A 119 -0.83 17.38 -2.80
N GLN A 120 -1.36 16.84 -1.70
CA GLN A 120 -0.84 17.08 -0.35
C GLN A 120 0.57 16.51 -0.19
N THR A 121 0.80 15.29 -0.66
CA THR A 121 2.14 14.65 -0.64
C THR A 121 3.15 15.50 -1.40
N TYR A 122 2.78 16.03 -2.58
CA TYR A 122 3.63 16.90 -3.40
C TYR A 122 3.91 18.24 -2.71
N ALA A 123 2.89 18.88 -2.14
CA ALA A 123 3.03 20.13 -1.39
C ALA A 123 3.96 19.96 -0.16
N ASN A 124 3.74 18.89 0.62
CA ASN A 124 4.57 18.55 1.77
C ASN A 124 6.01 18.26 1.37
N TYR A 125 6.24 17.59 0.24
CA TYR A 125 7.59 17.38 -0.28
C TYR A 125 8.28 18.71 -0.64
N LYS A 126 7.56 19.65 -1.27
CA LYS A 126 8.13 20.95 -1.66
C LYS A 126 8.58 21.77 -0.46
N ASP A 127 7.85 21.70 0.65
CA ASP A 127 8.17 22.39 1.90
C ASP A 127 9.28 21.69 2.69
N THR A 128 9.13 20.38 2.92
CA THR A 128 9.99 19.62 3.85
C THR A 128 11.21 18.98 3.20
N LYS A 129 11.17 18.73 1.87
CA LYS A 129 12.18 18.01 1.08
C LYS A 129 12.58 16.65 1.66
N GLN A 130 11.66 15.96 2.33
CA GLN A 130 11.98 14.67 2.95
C GLN A 130 12.26 13.58 1.89
N PRO A 131 13.23 12.69 2.15
CA PRO A 131 13.60 11.62 1.22
C PRO A 131 12.52 10.55 1.04
N ALA A 132 11.70 10.28 2.07
CA ALA A 132 10.60 9.31 1.96
C ALA A 132 9.51 9.80 0.99
N LEU A 133 9.07 11.05 1.15
CA LEU A 133 8.13 11.71 0.24
C LEU A 133 8.67 11.77 -1.19
N LYS A 134 9.97 12.04 -1.34
CA LYS A 134 10.66 12.01 -2.64
C LYS A 134 10.49 10.66 -3.34
N GLU A 135 10.74 9.56 -2.63
CA GLU A 135 10.68 8.23 -3.21
C GLU A 135 9.24 7.82 -3.54
N THR A 136 8.28 8.16 -2.68
CA THR A 136 6.85 7.97 -2.97
C THR A 136 6.43 8.71 -4.24
N LEU A 137 6.77 10.00 -4.36
CA LEU A 137 6.47 10.78 -5.56
C LEU A 137 7.16 10.23 -6.81
N ARG A 138 8.40 9.76 -6.68
CA ARG A 138 9.13 9.11 -7.77
C ARG A 138 8.40 7.85 -8.25
N LEU A 139 7.94 7.00 -7.34
CA LEU A 139 7.16 5.80 -7.70
C LEU A 139 5.87 6.15 -8.44
N ILE A 140 5.15 7.18 -7.99
CA ILE A 140 3.92 7.64 -8.64
C ILE A 140 4.23 8.19 -10.04
N HIS A 141 5.20 9.10 -10.15
CA HIS A 141 5.56 9.73 -11.42
C HIS A 141 6.03 8.73 -12.47
N PHE A 142 6.90 7.79 -12.10
CA PHE A 142 7.40 6.77 -13.03
C PHE A 142 6.37 5.65 -13.27
N GLY A 143 5.52 5.32 -12.28
CA GLY A 143 4.52 4.26 -12.41
C GLY A 143 3.31 4.66 -13.25
N LEU A 144 2.90 5.94 -13.19
CA LEU A 144 1.78 6.49 -13.95
C LEU A 144 2.21 7.30 -15.18
N ASP A 145 3.52 7.40 -15.43
CA ASP A 145 4.12 8.23 -16.48
C ASP A 145 3.56 9.66 -16.48
N CYS A 146 3.61 10.28 -15.31
CA CYS A 146 3.05 11.61 -15.04
C CYS A 146 4.04 12.46 -14.24
N CYS A 147 3.87 13.77 -14.24
CA CYS A 147 4.72 14.66 -13.46
C CYS A 147 3.93 15.85 -12.94
N GLY A 148 3.94 16.01 -11.61
CA GLY A 148 3.38 17.17 -10.94
C GLY A 148 1.85 17.26 -10.91
N PRO A 149 1.31 18.19 -10.11
CA PRO A 149 -0.12 18.45 -10.03
C PRO A 149 -0.70 19.12 -11.28
N THR A 150 0.07 19.96 -11.99
CA THR A 150 -0.41 20.70 -13.17
C THR A 150 0.15 20.19 -14.49
N GLY A 151 1.21 19.37 -14.46
CA GLY A 151 1.83 18.88 -15.70
C GLY A 151 2.62 19.96 -16.44
N THR A 152 3.09 20.98 -15.72
CA THR A 152 3.85 22.09 -16.32
C THR A 152 5.34 21.97 -16.04
N VAL A 153 6.16 22.70 -16.82
CA VAL A 153 7.63 22.75 -16.66
C VAL A 153 8.05 23.20 -15.25
N PHE A 154 7.21 23.96 -14.55
CA PHE A 154 7.46 24.40 -13.17
C PHE A 154 7.33 23.26 -12.15
N ASP A 155 6.59 22.21 -12.48
CA ASP A 155 6.46 21.02 -11.65
C ASP A 155 7.56 19.99 -11.93
N ALA A 156 8.29 20.13 -13.05
CA ALA A 156 9.34 19.25 -13.53
C ALA A 156 10.61 19.34 -12.69
N ALA A 157 10.54 18.85 -11.45
CA ALA A 157 11.71 18.56 -10.64
C ALA A 157 12.44 17.35 -11.26
N LYS A 158 13.58 17.63 -11.91
CA LYS A 158 14.40 16.69 -12.69
C LYS A 158 14.81 15.43 -11.91
N ASP A 159 14.76 15.48 -10.58
CA ASP A 159 15.13 14.39 -9.68
C ASP A 159 13.98 13.43 -9.31
N ILE A 160 12.71 13.81 -9.53
CA ILE A 160 11.52 12.99 -9.21
C ILE A 160 10.64 12.65 -10.41
N CYS A 161 10.78 13.35 -11.54
CA CYS A 161 10.00 13.07 -12.74
C CYS A 161 10.75 12.15 -13.73
N PRO A 162 10.02 11.38 -14.56
CA PRO A 162 10.62 10.60 -15.64
C PRO A 162 11.41 11.51 -16.59
N LYS A 163 12.51 11.00 -17.13
CA LYS A 163 13.34 11.75 -18.07
C LYS A 163 12.61 11.86 -19.41
N GLN A 164 12.00 13.00 -19.67
CA GLN A 164 11.48 13.35 -20.99
C GLN A 164 12.50 14.22 -21.74
N GLU A 165 12.73 13.93 -23.01
CA GLU A 165 13.67 14.67 -23.88
C GLU A 165 12.88 15.59 -24.85
N GLY A 166 13.32 16.83 -25.02
CA GLY A 166 12.76 17.74 -26.04
C GLY A 166 11.50 18.52 -25.63
N LEU A 167 10.57 18.70 -26.58
CA LEU A 167 9.34 19.51 -26.44
C LEU A 167 8.25 18.81 -25.60
N GLU A 168 8.43 17.54 -25.21
CA GLU A 168 7.49 16.81 -24.35
C GLU A 168 7.53 17.28 -22.88
N ILE A 169 8.59 17.99 -22.47
CA ILE A 169 8.68 18.64 -21.15
C ILE A 169 7.59 19.72 -20.99
N LEU A 170 7.13 20.33 -22.08
CA LEU A 170 6.10 21.38 -22.09
C LEU A 170 4.66 20.85 -22.01
N VAL A 171 4.45 19.55 -22.27
CA VAL A 171 3.14 18.89 -22.23
C VAL A 171 3.30 17.54 -21.52
N THR A 172 3.77 17.59 -20.27
CA THR A 172 3.80 16.38 -19.44
C THR A 172 2.42 16.17 -18.84
N LYS A 173 1.99 14.92 -18.72
CA LYS A 173 0.66 14.59 -18.19
C LYS A 173 0.64 14.90 -16.69
N SER A 174 -0.37 15.66 -16.25
CA SER A 174 -0.56 15.90 -14.83
C SER A 174 -0.96 14.60 -14.12
N CYS A 175 -0.41 14.36 -12.93
CA CYS A 175 -0.73 13.14 -12.19
C CYS A 175 -2.21 13.02 -11.80
N PRO A 176 -2.93 14.11 -11.45
CA PRO A 176 -4.38 14.04 -11.28
C PRO A 176 -5.11 13.49 -12.52
N ALA A 177 -4.75 13.93 -13.72
CA ALA A 177 -5.35 13.41 -14.96
C ALA A 177 -4.91 11.96 -15.25
N ALA A 178 -3.69 11.59 -14.89
CA ALA A 178 -3.23 10.20 -15.01
C ALA A 178 -3.98 9.26 -14.08
N ILE A 179 -4.22 9.67 -12.83
CA ILE A 179 -5.02 8.93 -11.84
C ILE A 179 -6.43 8.71 -12.40
N ASP A 180 -7.11 9.78 -12.84
CA ASP A 180 -8.46 9.68 -13.41
C ASP A 180 -8.50 8.73 -14.62
N GLU A 181 -7.54 8.81 -15.54
CA GLU A 181 -7.47 7.91 -16.68
C GLU A 181 -7.25 6.44 -16.26
N VAL A 182 -6.47 6.18 -15.21
CA VAL A 182 -6.29 4.82 -14.71
C VAL A 182 -7.61 4.25 -14.17
N PHE A 183 -8.39 5.04 -13.44
CA PHE A 183 -9.67 4.59 -12.91
C PHE A 183 -10.77 4.48 -13.98
N ASN A 184 -10.77 5.35 -14.99
CA ASN A 184 -11.79 5.34 -16.04
C ASN A 184 -11.48 4.37 -17.20
N ASN A 185 -10.22 4.34 -17.68
CA ASN A 185 -9.84 3.55 -18.85
C ASN A 185 -9.10 2.25 -18.49
N LYS A 186 -8.49 2.17 -17.30
CA LYS A 186 -7.67 1.02 -16.89
C LYS A 186 -8.20 0.31 -15.64
N LEU A 187 -9.50 0.44 -15.35
CA LEU A 187 -10.15 -0.26 -14.24
C LEU A 187 -9.97 -1.78 -14.30
N HIS A 188 -9.89 -2.34 -15.52
CA HIS A 188 -9.62 -3.77 -15.73
C HIS A 188 -8.26 -4.22 -15.17
N ILE A 189 -7.25 -3.34 -15.15
CA ILE A 189 -5.93 -3.63 -14.55
C ILE A 189 -6.08 -3.70 -13.03
N ILE A 190 -6.74 -2.72 -12.42
CA ILE A 190 -6.99 -2.69 -10.97
C ILE A 190 -7.81 -3.91 -10.54
N GLY A 191 -8.89 -4.21 -11.28
CA GLY A 191 -9.72 -5.39 -11.06
C GLY A 191 -8.94 -6.69 -11.20
N GLY A 192 -8.05 -6.80 -12.20
CA GLY A 192 -7.18 -7.96 -12.37
C GLY A 192 -6.22 -8.18 -11.19
N VAL A 193 -5.63 -7.10 -10.67
CA VAL A 193 -4.78 -7.16 -9.47
C VAL A 193 -5.59 -7.62 -8.25
N GLY A 194 -6.79 -7.05 -8.04
CA GLY A 194 -7.68 -7.44 -6.94
C GLY A 194 -8.12 -8.91 -7.00
N ILE A 195 -8.50 -9.41 -8.18
CA ILE A 195 -8.84 -10.83 -8.37
C ILE A 195 -7.65 -11.73 -8.07
N GLY A 196 -6.45 -11.36 -8.53
CA GLY A 196 -5.23 -12.11 -8.25
C GLY A 196 -4.93 -12.21 -6.75
N ILE A 197 -5.04 -11.08 -6.04
CA ILE A 197 -4.86 -11.01 -4.59
C ILE A 197 -5.90 -11.89 -3.88
N GLY A 198 -7.18 -11.81 -4.25
CA GLY A 198 -8.24 -12.64 -3.70
C GLY A 198 -8.02 -14.14 -3.92
N VAL A 199 -7.60 -14.56 -5.13
CA VAL A 199 -7.29 -15.96 -5.42
C VAL A 199 -6.13 -16.47 -4.57
N ILE A 200 -5.08 -15.66 -4.40
CA ILE A 200 -3.94 -16.01 -3.53
C ILE A 200 -4.41 -16.18 -2.09
N MET A 201 -5.21 -15.25 -1.57
CA MET A 201 -5.74 -15.35 -0.20
C MET A 201 -6.61 -16.59 0.01
N VAL A 202 -7.52 -16.89 -0.93
CA VAL A 202 -8.36 -18.10 -0.84
C VAL A 202 -7.52 -19.37 -0.91
N SER A 203 -6.50 -19.41 -1.77
CA SER A 203 -5.59 -20.56 -1.89
C SER A 203 -4.79 -20.79 -0.60
N LEU A 204 -4.29 -19.71 0.02
CA LEU A 204 -3.63 -19.76 1.33
C LEU A 204 -4.60 -20.25 2.40
N GLN A 205 -5.81 -19.70 2.42
CA GLN A 205 -6.85 -20.08 3.38
C GLN A 205 -7.18 -21.57 3.32
N LEU A 206 -7.38 -22.12 2.12
CA LEU A 206 -7.70 -23.53 1.90
C LEU A 206 -6.54 -24.43 2.35
N THR A 207 -5.30 -24.04 2.04
CA THR A 207 -4.10 -24.80 2.43
C THR A 207 -3.99 -24.92 3.95
N GLU A 208 -4.19 -23.81 4.69
CA GLU A 208 -4.16 -23.82 6.15
C GLU A 208 -5.34 -24.58 6.76
N THR A 209 -6.52 -24.50 6.15
CA THR A 209 -7.70 -25.27 6.59
C THR A 209 -7.45 -26.76 6.48
N LEU A 210 -6.89 -27.21 5.36
CA LEU A 210 -6.55 -28.63 5.14
C LEU A 210 -5.51 -29.10 6.17
N LYS A 211 -4.52 -28.26 6.48
CA LYS A 211 -3.50 -28.55 7.49
C LYS A 211 -4.09 -28.69 8.90
N LEU A 212 -5.02 -27.81 9.27
CA LEU A 212 -5.76 -27.90 10.53
C LEU A 212 -6.60 -29.18 10.62
N ILE A 213 -7.31 -29.55 9.54
CA ILE A 213 -8.11 -30.78 9.49
C ILE A 213 -7.21 -32.01 9.66
N LEU A 214 -6.08 -32.07 8.96
CA LEU A 214 -5.12 -33.18 9.06
C LEU A 214 -4.44 -33.28 10.43
N GLN A 215 -4.30 -32.19 11.18
CA GLN A 215 -3.79 -32.24 12.56
C GLN A 215 -4.86 -32.65 13.59
N SER A 216 -6.14 -32.57 13.23
CA SER A 216 -7.28 -32.92 14.08
C SER A 216 -7.78 -34.36 13.92
N VAL A 217 -7.33 -35.05 12.86
CA VAL A 217 -7.60 -36.47 12.55
C VAL A 217 -6.39 -37.30 12.95
#